data_AF-A0A6B1DMM5-F1
#
_entry.id   AF-A0A6B1DMM5-F1
#
_cell.length_a   1.000
_cell.length_b   1.000
_cell.length_c   1.000
_cell.angle_alpha   90.00
_cell.angle_beta   90.00
_cell.angle_gamma   90.00
#
_symmetry.space_group_name_H-M   'P 1'
#
loop_
_entity.id
_entity.type
_entity.pdbx_description
1 polymer ?
#
loop_
_entity_poly.entity_id
_entity_poly.type
_entity_poly.pdbx_seq_one_letter_code
_entity_poly.pdbx_strand_id
1 'polypeptide(L)'
;MERGRHAIGVDELLGLRNAAVHLRVGIFRVGGVEAENRVPEAGGGVGEKHHSRREYQCRPGGRRTSLRTGRGAGGRRSLTGHSSTHHVQLERRYTLQLSRIFRDNGPVYTLVGTPPPTNALLSFSIRNVRSYWEEATLSLIGTRLSDAEVVRGLQVAGIQGPANVLPTAGLFGANASGKSAFLRAMADMRAVVLSSFRKGDQETKLPRQPFLLHDHGAEQPSRFEIDLILHGVRWQYGFEIDDQSVRDEYAYYYPKGRQALVFRRERDDRTPSFGPAFRSSGRVLARLVRRNALLLSVVGAVADGPVNARSSVTTLIGPLFDWFRDNLRLMAPDNRGAGIAKTAELLPHPKARGAIVPLLQAADLGIKDIERIVIDAEAAEKWQRALRGLDGLEEEPAGAQDEYFLRSNLLRLSHAGTEGAVSIDPEHESQGTLAWVSLLGPLLETIRRGSVLLLDELDSSLHPHLVRRFIRLFHDPKTNPWCAQLVFNAHDPTILGDSSQRTLGRDQIWLTEKNVDGGTTLYSLAEFQPKRDEALGKRYLQGRYGAVPVLDPAEFQLLADADGS
;
A
#
# COMPACT_ATOMS: atom_id res chain seq x y z
N MET A 1 20.59 -11.59 55.80
CA MET A 1 21.65 -12.09 54.91
C MET A 1 21.04 -12.32 53.54
N GLU A 2 21.58 -11.61 52.57
CA GLU A 2 21.20 -11.58 51.16
C GLU A 2 21.28 -12.95 50.49
N ARG A 3 20.47 -13.17 49.45
CA ARG A 3 20.92 -13.80 48.19
C ARG A 3 19.93 -13.47 47.08
N GLY A 4 20.46 -12.84 46.03
CA GLY A 4 19.75 -12.07 45.03
C GLY A 4 18.95 -12.89 44.01
N ARG A 5 17.92 -12.23 43.48
CA ARG A 5 17.23 -12.60 42.24
C ARG A 5 17.93 -11.87 41.09
N HIS A 6 18.55 -12.63 40.19
CA HIS A 6 19.00 -12.10 38.92
C HIS A 6 17.77 -11.76 38.07
N ALA A 7 17.58 -10.46 37.80
CA ALA A 7 16.75 -10.00 36.70
C ALA A 7 17.49 -10.30 35.39
N ILE A 8 16.90 -11.14 34.54
CA ILE A 8 17.41 -11.40 33.20
C ILE A 8 16.80 -10.33 32.29
N GLY A 9 17.66 -9.47 31.72
CA GLY A 9 17.27 -8.50 30.70
C GLY A 9 16.94 -9.22 29.39
N VAL A 10 15.84 -8.82 28.75
CA VAL A 10 15.28 -9.45 27.54
C VAL A 10 16.18 -9.29 26.29
N ASP A 11 17.28 -8.55 26.38
CA ASP A 11 18.26 -8.45 25.29
C ASP A 11 18.98 -9.77 24.98
N GLU A 12 19.03 -10.74 25.91
CA GLU A 12 19.69 -12.05 25.67
C GLU A 12 18.83 -13.05 24.89
N LEU A 13 17.51 -12.86 24.80
CA LEU A 13 16.63 -13.70 23.95
C LEU A 13 16.51 -13.19 22.50
N LEU A 14 17.02 -11.98 22.23
CA LEU A 14 17.08 -11.38 20.89
C LEU A 14 18.41 -11.68 20.15
N GLY A 15 19.33 -12.39 20.80
CA GLY A 15 20.71 -12.60 20.37
C GLY A 15 20.98 -13.81 19.46
N LEU A 16 20.17 -14.07 18.42
CA LEU A 16 20.55 -15.00 17.34
C LEU A 16 20.05 -14.53 15.95
N ARG A 17 20.22 -13.25 15.63
CA ARG A 17 20.21 -12.75 14.24
C ARG A 17 21.19 -11.59 14.07
N ASN A 18 22.48 -11.81 14.33
CA ASN A 18 23.55 -10.90 13.90
C ASN A 18 24.85 -11.69 13.66
N ALA A 19 24.90 -12.39 12.53
CA ALA A 19 26.18 -12.76 11.94
C ALA A 19 26.58 -11.66 10.96
N ALA A 20 27.44 -10.75 11.40
CA ALA A 20 28.12 -9.80 10.55
C ALA A 20 28.98 -10.58 9.53
N VAL A 21 28.58 -10.57 8.27
CA VAL A 21 29.39 -11.12 7.17
C VAL A 21 30.46 -10.09 6.82
N HIS A 22 31.66 -10.24 7.38
CA HIS A 22 32.86 -9.60 6.87
C HIS A 22 33.23 -10.28 5.53
N LEU A 23 32.82 -9.70 4.41
CA LEU A 23 33.35 -10.06 3.09
C LEU A 23 34.76 -9.45 2.95
N ARG A 24 35.80 -10.29 3.13
CA ARG A 24 37.15 -10.01 2.63
C ARG A 24 37.09 -9.96 1.10
N VAL A 25 37.25 -8.77 0.53
CA VAL A 25 37.40 -8.56 -0.91
C VAL A 25 38.78 -9.10 -1.32
N GLY A 26 38.80 -10.27 -1.97
CA GLY A 26 39.95 -10.76 -2.71
C GLY A 26 40.13 -9.95 -3.99
N ILE A 27 41.24 -9.21 -4.08
CA ILE A 27 41.63 -8.45 -5.25
C ILE A 27 42.06 -9.44 -6.35
N PHE A 28 41.23 -9.61 -7.38
CA PHE A 28 41.67 -10.20 -8.65
C PHE A 28 42.33 -9.10 -9.48
N ARG A 29 43.65 -9.22 -9.66
CA ARG A 29 44.43 -8.49 -10.67
C ARG A 29 44.05 -9.02 -12.05
N VAL A 30 43.59 -8.14 -12.94
CA VAL A 30 43.68 -8.35 -14.39
C VAL A 30 44.50 -7.19 -14.95
N GLY A 31 45.51 -7.55 -15.73
CA GLY A 31 46.65 -6.73 -16.11
C GLY A 31 46.30 -5.51 -16.96
N GLY A 32 47.18 -4.51 -16.85
CA GLY A 32 47.12 -3.27 -17.60
C GLY A 32 47.53 -3.43 -19.05
N VAL A 33 47.07 -2.46 -19.84
CA VAL A 33 47.80 -1.90 -20.98
C VAL A 33 47.57 -0.39 -20.92
N GLU A 34 48.66 0.36 -20.81
CA GLU A 34 48.73 1.81 -20.88
C GLU A 34 48.41 2.29 -22.31
N ALA A 35 47.74 3.43 -22.44
CA ALA A 35 47.88 4.29 -23.62
C ALA A 35 47.67 5.76 -23.26
N GLU A 36 48.57 6.58 -23.81
CA GLU A 36 48.94 7.93 -23.43
C GLU A 36 47.92 9.04 -23.69
N ASN A 37 48.03 10.07 -22.85
CA ASN A 37 47.77 11.49 -23.07
C ASN A 37 47.60 11.97 -24.52
N ARG A 38 46.61 12.85 -24.73
CA ARG A 38 46.81 14.20 -25.30
C ARG A 38 45.56 15.07 -25.19
N VAL A 39 45.73 16.19 -24.49
CA VAL A 39 44.88 17.39 -24.57
C VAL A 39 45.31 18.20 -25.80
N PRO A 40 44.40 18.97 -26.43
CA PRO A 40 44.79 20.33 -26.75
C PRO A 40 43.73 21.38 -26.40
N GLU A 41 44.22 22.51 -25.89
CA GLU A 41 43.52 23.78 -25.76
C GLU A 41 43.69 24.65 -27.02
N ALA A 42 42.71 25.55 -27.20
CA ALA A 42 42.80 26.93 -27.67
C ALA A 42 42.71 27.31 -29.17
N GLY A 43 41.95 28.40 -29.39
CA GLY A 43 41.88 29.26 -30.60
C GLY A 43 40.45 29.28 -31.20
N GLY A 44 39.67 30.37 -31.26
CA GLY A 44 39.95 31.80 -31.34
C GLY A 44 39.60 32.33 -32.74
N GLY A 45 38.65 33.27 -32.86
CA GLY A 45 38.32 34.00 -34.11
C GLY A 45 36.82 33.97 -34.48
N VAL A 46 36.00 34.95 -34.09
CA VAL A 46 35.67 36.23 -34.79
C VAL A 46 34.85 36.06 -36.08
N GLY A 47 33.67 36.67 -36.11
CA GLY A 47 32.83 36.84 -37.30
C GLY A 47 31.46 37.46 -37.01
N GLU A 48 31.41 38.79 -36.97
CA GLU A 48 30.18 39.60 -36.93
C GLU A 48 29.29 39.39 -38.17
N LYS A 49 27.95 39.52 -38.02
CA LYS A 49 27.13 40.57 -38.66
C LYS A 49 25.62 40.43 -38.41
N HIS A 50 25.09 41.47 -37.76
CA HIS A 50 23.89 42.29 -38.07
C HIS A 50 22.44 41.76 -38.11
N HIS A 51 21.64 42.51 -37.33
CA HIS A 51 20.27 43.02 -37.57
C HIS A 51 19.09 42.04 -37.36
N SER A 52 17.97 42.38 -36.70
CA SER A 52 17.42 43.67 -36.28
C SER A 52 16.37 43.49 -35.16
N ARG A 53 16.31 44.51 -34.30
CA ARG A 53 15.33 44.82 -33.24
C ARG A 53 13.84 44.65 -33.62
N ARG A 54 13.00 44.40 -32.61
CA ARG A 54 11.91 45.32 -32.20
C ARG A 54 11.45 45.03 -30.76
N GLU A 55 11.81 45.96 -29.86
CA GLU A 55 11.14 46.19 -28.58
C GLU A 55 9.88 47.04 -28.81
N TYR A 56 8.85 46.85 -27.99
CA TYR A 56 7.87 47.90 -27.70
C TYR A 56 7.65 47.97 -26.18
N GLN A 57 7.99 49.13 -25.64
CA GLN A 57 7.67 49.56 -24.29
C GLN A 57 7.15 51.00 -24.40
N CYS A 58 5.96 51.29 -23.88
CA CYS A 58 5.52 52.66 -23.55
C CYS A 58 4.53 52.62 -22.38
N ARG A 59 4.88 53.34 -21.31
CA ARG A 59 4.00 53.92 -20.26
C ARG A 59 3.79 55.42 -20.61
N PRO A 60 3.15 56.27 -19.78
CA PRO A 60 1.83 56.23 -19.12
C PRO A 60 1.02 57.52 -19.40
N GLY A 61 -0.26 57.57 -19.03
CA GLY A 61 -1.04 58.81 -19.04
C GLY A 61 -2.12 58.82 -17.97
N GLY A 62 -2.03 59.74 -17.01
CA GLY A 62 -3.05 59.99 -16.00
C GLY A 62 -4.05 61.06 -16.41
N ARG A 63 -5.23 61.07 -15.78
CA ARG A 63 -6.02 62.27 -15.46
C ARG A 63 -6.96 62.00 -14.30
N ARG A 64 -6.95 62.94 -13.35
CA ARG A 64 -7.85 63.08 -12.21
C ARG A 64 -9.18 63.71 -12.66
N THR A 65 -10.28 63.32 -12.03
CA THR A 65 -11.39 64.22 -11.71
C THR A 65 -11.97 63.84 -10.35
N SER A 66 -12.04 64.85 -9.48
CA SER A 66 -12.58 64.86 -8.13
C SER A 66 -14.08 65.18 -8.13
N LEU A 67 -14.85 64.61 -7.20
CA LEU A 67 -15.99 65.28 -6.55
C LEU A 67 -16.28 64.63 -5.17
N ARG A 68 -16.16 65.49 -4.14
CA ARG A 68 -16.66 65.39 -2.76
C ARG A 68 -18.21 65.40 -2.82
N THR A 69 -19.03 64.73 -1.99
CA THR A 69 -19.22 64.81 -0.52
C THR A 69 -20.26 63.77 -0.09
N GLY A 70 -20.20 63.27 1.15
CA GLY A 70 -21.38 62.65 1.80
C GLY A 70 -21.03 61.74 2.98
N ARG A 71 -21.07 62.28 4.21
CA ARG A 71 -21.00 61.52 5.46
C ARG A 71 -22.26 60.66 5.63
N GLY A 72 -22.08 59.41 6.07
CA GLY A 72 -23.14 58.57 6.61
C GLY A 72 -22.52 57.43 7.42
N ALA A 73 -22.57 57.56 8.74
CA ALA A 73 -22.13 56.54 9.69
C ALA A 73 -23.10 55.35 9.68
N GLY A 74 -22.58 54.13 9.68
CA GLY A 74 -23.38 52.91 9.80
C GLY A 74 -22.48 51.68 9.72
N GLY A 75 -22.19 51.09 10.87
CA GLY A 75 -21.27 49.96 10.98
C GLY A 75 -21.77 48.70 10.27
N ARG A 76 -20.83 47.95 9.68
CA ARG A 76 -20.86 46.50 9.54
C ARG A 76 -19.40 46.04 9.33
N ARG A 77 -18.80 45.47 10.38
CA ARG A 77 -17.52 44.75 10.28
C ARG A 77 -17.76 43.51 9.41
N SER A 78 -17.20 43.48 8.21
CA SER A 78 -17.14 42.27 7.39
C SER A 78 -16.05 41.34 7.95
N LEU A 79 -16.45 40.37 8.77
CA LEU A 79 -15.65 39.20 9.10
C LEU A 79 -15.77 38.17 7.97
N THR A 80 -15.20 38.46 6.81
CA THR A 80 -15.06 37.47 5.74
C THR A 80 -13.71 37.67 5.06
N GLY A 81 -12.77 36.74 5.31
CA GLY A 81 -11.47 36.75 4.63
C GLY A 81 -10.29 36.16 5.42
N HIS A 82 -10.45 35.81 6.71
CA HIS A 82 -9.33 35.33 7.52
C HIS A 82 -9.26 33.79 7.70
N SER A 83 -10.34 33.03 7.46
CA SER A 83 -10.31 31.56 7.72
C SER A 83 -9.71 30.73 6.58
N SER A 84 -9.90 31.12 5.32
CA SER A 84 -9.40 30.37 4.16
C SER A 84 -7.88 30.46 4.00
N THR A 85 -7.30 31.65 4.25
CA THR A 85 -5.86 31.88 4.21
C THR A 85 -5.13 31.19 5.37
N HIS A 86 -5.76 31.13 6.55
CA HIS A 86 -5.22 30.40 7.70
C HIS A 86 -5.17 28.89 7.47
N HIS A 87 -6.23 28.29 6.92
CA HIS A 87 -6.26 26.87 6.58
C HIS A 87 -5.20 26.49 5.53
N VAL A 88 -5.02 27.31 4.49
CA VAL A 88 -4.01 27.07 3.45
C VAL A 88 -2.58 27.23 4.01
N GLN A 89 -2.35 28.19 4.92
CA GLN A 89 -1.06 28.37 5.59
C GLN A 89 -0.75 27.25 6.60
N LEU A 90 -1.77 26.76 7.32
CA LEU A 90 -1.69 25.57 8.17
C LEU A 90 -1.35 24.33 7.33
N GLU A 91 -2.07 24.08 6.24
CA GLU A 91 -1.77 22.94 5.33
C GLU A 91 -0.34 22.98 4.79
N ARG A 92 0.18 24.16 4.40
CA ARG A 92 1.57 24.32 3.99
C ARG A 92 2.56 24.04 5.13
N ARG A 93 2.29 24.51 6.35
CA ARG A 93 3.13 24.20 7.53
C ARG A 93 3.12 22.70 7.85
N TYR A 94 1.96 22.06 7.84
CA TYR A 94 1.83 20.61 8.08
C TYR A 94 2.53 19.78 7.01
N THR A 95 2.46 20.20 5.74
CA THR A 95 3.16 19.52 4.64
C THR A 95 4.67 19.65 4.75
N LEU A 96 5.17 20.83 5.14
CA LEU A 96 6.59 21.03 5.41
C LEU A 96 7.06 20.22 6.63
N GLN A 97 6.28 20.18 7.71
CA GLN A 97 6.59 19.41 8.91
C GLN A 97 6.63 17.90 8.61
N LEU A 98 5.62 17.37 7.92
CA LEU A 98 5.58 15.95 7.51
C LEU A 98 6.69 15.61 6.51
N SER A 99 7.01 16.51 5.57
CA SER A 99 8.14 16.29 4.65
C SER A 99 9.50 16.27 5.36
N ARG A 100 9.67 17.01 6.47
CA ARG A 100 10.87 16.92 7.31
C ARG A 100 10.89 15.63 8.11
N ILE A 101 9.76 15.23 8.69
CA ILE A 101 9.62 13.97 9.43
C ILE A 101 10.04 12.77 8.58
N PHE A 102 9.54 12.64 7.36
CA PHE A 102 9.88 11.53 6.46
C PHE A 102 11.27 11.66 5.83
N ARG A 103 11.82 12.87 5.69
CA ARG A 103 13.19 13.11 5.19
C ARG A 103 14.24 12.81 6.25
N ASP A 104 14.06 13.33 7.45
CA ASP A 104 15.01 13.25 8.56
C ASP A 104 14.94 11.87 9.24
N ASN A 105 13.81 11.18 9.13
CA ASN A 105 13.59 9.81 9.62
C ASN A 105 13.36 8.78 8.50
N GLY A 106 13.76 9.10 7.27
CA GLY A 106 13.68 8.23 6.09
C GLY A 106 14.45 6.90 6.25
N PRO A 107 14.29 5.96 5.30
CA PRO A 107 14.48 4.52 5.49
C PRO A 107 15.83 4.16 6.16
N VAL A 108 15.73 3.52 7.32
CA VAL A 108 16.85 3.04 8.16
C VAL A 108 17.66 1.91 7.51
N TYR A 109 17.28 1.42 6.34
CA TYR A 109 18.05 0.43 5.58
C TYR A 109 18.30 0.93 4.16
N THR A 110 19.04 2.03 4.02
CA THR A 110 20.00 2.07 2.93
C THR A 110 21.26 1.40 3.49
N LEU A 111 21.61 0.23 2.95
CA LEU A 111 23.04 -0.01 2.74
C LEU A 111 23.51 1.24 2.01
N VAL A 112 24.39 2.01 2.65
CA VAL A 112 24.91 3.26 2.10
C VAL A 112 25.36 3.00 0.66
N GLY A 113 24.64 3.55 -0.33
CA GLY A 113 25.01 3.49 -1.74
C GLY A 113 24.17 2.61 -2.68
N THR A 114 23.17 1.83 -2.24
CA THR A 114 22.26 1.13 -3.17
C THR A 114 20.93 1.89 -3.35
N PRO A 115 20.54 2.27 -4.59
CA PRO A 115 19.18 2.76 -4.83
C PRO A 115 18.19 1.66 -4.43
N PRO A 116 17.10 1.97 -3.73
CA PRO A 116 16.12 0.96 -3.36
C PRO A 116 15.46 0.39 -4.62
N PRO A 117 14.95 -0.84 -4.50
CA PRO A 117 14.41 -1.55 -5.64
C PRO A 117 13.19 -0.83 -6.21
N THR A 118 13.17 -0.60 -7.52
CA THR A 118 11.99 -0.09 -8.23
C THR A 118 10.94 -1.18 -8.23
N ASN A 119 9.97 -1.07 -7.31
CA ASN A 119 8.88 -2.02 -7.15
C ASN A 119 7.54 -1.31 -7.33
N ALA A 120 6.61 -1.92 -8.05
CA ALA A 120 5.23 -1.45 -8.15
C ALA A 120 4.31 -2.57 -8.64
N LEU A 121 3.13 -2.68 -8.04
CA LEU A 121 2.00 -3.40 -8.60
C LEU A 121 1.47 -2.65 -9.82
N LEU A 122 1.32 -3.36 -10.93
CA LEU A 122 0.72 -2.83 -12.16
C LEU A 122 -0.74 -3.25 -12.30
N SER A 123 -1.04 -4.51 -12.08
CA SER A 123 -2.41 -5.02 -12.07
C SER A 123 -2.57 -6.26 -11.22
N PHE A 124 -3.79 -6.49 -10.76
CA PHE A 124 -4.21 -7.69 -10.05
C PHE A 124 -5.55 -8.17 -10.59
N SER A 125 -5.64 -9.47 -10.88
CA SER A 125 -6.81 -10.08 -11.51
C SER A 125 -7.25 -11.33 -10.77
N ILE A 126 -8.56 -11.52 -10.67
CA ILE A 126 -9.20 -12.68 -10.06
C ILE A 126 -10.35 -13.20 -10.90
N ARG A 127 -10.64 -14.50 -10.79
CA ARG A 127 -11.84 -15.12 -11.35
C ARG A 127 -12.30 -16.28 -10.47
N ASN A 128 -13.61 -16.42 -10.29
CA ASN A 128 -14.22 -17.40 -9.39
C ASN A 128 -13.64 -17.34 -7.97
N VAL A 129 -13.67 -16.14 -7.38
CA VAL A 129 -13.19 -15.84 -6.02
C VAL A 129 -14.23 -15.00 -5.28
N ARG A 130 -14.71 -15.47 -4.13
CA ARG A 130 -15.64 -14.79 -3.23
C ARG A 130 -16.92 -14.33 -3.94
N SER A 131 -17.08 -13.04 -4.19
CA SER A 131 -18.25 -12.49 -4.90
C SER A 131 -18.01 -12.31 -6.41
N TYR A 132 -16.82 -12.66 -6.91
CA TYR A 132 -16.43 -12.49 -8.31
C TYR A 132 -16.49 -13.83 -9.04
N TRP A 133 -17.53 -14.01 -9.85
CA TRP A 133 -17.62 -15.15 -10.77
C TRP A 133 -16.75 -14.91 -12.02
N GLU A 134 -17.01 -13.82 -12.73
CA GLU A 134 -16.26 -13.40 -13.90
C GLU A 134 -14.90 -12.79 -13.55
N GLU A 135 -14.06 -12.61 -14.57
CA GLU A 135 -12.74 -11.98 -14.40
C GLU A 135 -12.87 -10.51 -14.00
N ALA A 136 -12.22 -10.13 -12.90
CA ALA A 136 -12.14 -8.77 -12.41
C ALA A 136 -10.66 -8.36 -12.30
N THR A 137 -10.31 -7.21 -12.90
CA THR A 137 -8.94 -6.70 -12.92
C THR A 137 -8.88 -5.27 -12.39
N LEU A 138 -8.08 -5.06 -11.35
CA LEU A 138 -7.69 -3.72 -10.90
C LEU A 138 -6.33 -3.37 -11.51
N SER A 139 -6.25 -2.19 -12.14
CA SER A 139 -5.01 -1.65 -12.72
C SER A 139 -4.56 -0.39 -11.98
N LEU A 140 -3.25 -0.32 -11.74
CA LEU A 140 -2.52 0.83 -11.20
C LEU A 140 -1.62 1.46 -12.27
N ILE A 141 -1.83 1.12 -13.55
CA ILE A 141 -1.13 1.77 -14.67
C ILE A 141 -1.76 3.15 -14.91
N GLY A 142 -0.92 4.18 -14.95
CA GLY A 142 -1.37 5.55 -15.21
C GLY A 142 -1.98 5.69 -16.60
N THR A 143 -3.11 6.39 -16.69
CA THR A 143 -3.80 6.66 -17.95
C THR A 143 -3.52 8.08 -18.45
N ARG A 144 -4.11 8.46 -19.58
CA ARG A 144 -4.11 9.87 -20.03
C ARG A 144 -4.90 10.81 -19.09
N LEU A 145 -5.71 10.25 -18.18
CA LEU A 145 -6.49 11.02 -17.21
C LEU A 145 -5.73 11.26 -15.91
N SER A 146 -4.58 10.61 -15.71
CA SER A 146 -3.75 10.73 -14.50
C SER A 146 -3.40 12.18 -14.20
N ASP A 147 -3.47 12.53 -12.92
CA ASP A 147 -2.97 13.81 -12.43
C ASP A 147 -1.43 13.78 -12.36
N ALA A 148 -0.78 14.71 -13.06
CA ALA A 148 0.68 14.74 -13.23
C ALA A 148 1.48 14.85 -11.92
N GLU A 149 0.87 15.41 -10.87
CA GLU A 149 1.49 15.54 -9.55
C GLU A 149 1.47 14.22 -8.75
N VAL A 150 0.58 13.29 -9.12
CA VAL A 150 0.33 12.03 -8.40
C VAL A 150 0.97 10.84 -9.10
N VAL A 151 0.93 10.78 -10.43
CA VAL A 151 1.52 9.69 -11.20
C VAL A 151 3.03 9.57 -10.96
N ARG A 152 3.55 8.35 -10.99
CA ARG A 152 4.97 8.05 -10.79
C ARG A 152 5.55 7.42 -12.03
N GLY A 153 6.62 8.01 -12.56
CA GLY A 153 7.37 7.43 -13.67
C GLY A 153 8.47 6.51 -13.16
N LEU A 154 8.37 5.21 -13.46
CA LEU A 154 9.36 4.20 -13.09
C LEU A 154 10.16 3.75 -14.31
N GLN A 155 11.47 3.61 -14.17
CA GLN A 155 12.30 3.05 -15.24
C GLN A 155 12.13 1.53 -15.28
N VAL A 156 11.84 0.99 -16.46
CA VAL A 156 11.60 -0.44 -16.67
C VAL A 156 12.48 -0.97 -17.79
N ALA A 157 13.12 -2.11 -17.54
CA ALA A 157 14.05 -2.73 -18.46
C ALA A 157 13.39 -3.04 -19.81
N GLY A 158 13.98 -2.49 -20.88
CA GLY A 158 13.51 -2.70 -22.26
C GLY A 158 12.25 -1.94 -22.65
N ILE A 159 11.77 -1.02 -21.81
CA ILE A 159 10.73 -0.04 -22.17
C ILE A 159 11.41 1.32 -22.41
N GLN A 160 11.04 2.00 -23.49
CA GLN A 160 11.51 3.36 -23.75
C GLN A 160 10.71 4.35 -22.91
N GLY A 161 11.40 5.15 -22.09
CA GLY A 161 10.78 6.11 -21.19
C GLY A 161 10.23 5.50 -19.91
N PRO A 162 9.69 6.32 -19.00
CA PRO A 162 9.14 5.84 -17.74
C PRO A 162 7.79 5.13 -17.93
N ALA A 163 7.61 4.00 -17.26
CA ALA A 163 6.30 3.40 -17.02
C ALA A 163 5.56 4.23 -15.95
N ASN A 164 4.40 4.77 -16.31
CA ASN A 164 3.58 5.54 -15.40
C ASN A 164 2.74 4.61 -14.52
N VAL A 165 2.88 4.74 -13.21
CA VAL A 165 2.13 3.97 -12.20
C VAL A 165 1.46 4.89 -11.20
N LEU A 166 0.33 4.44 -10.65
CA LEU A 166 -0.48 5.14 -9.68
C LEU A 166 -0.11 4.69 -8.27
N PRO A 167 0.12 5.62 -7.33
CA PRO A 167 0.43 5.30 -5.94
C PRO A 167 -0.81 4.88 -5.14
N THR A 168 -2.03 5.09 -5.63
CA THR A 168 -3.25 4.71 -4.91
C THR A 168 -4.38 4.28 -5.84
N ALA A 169 -5.21 3.33 -5.39
CA ALA A 169 -6.52 3.01 -5.94
C ALA A 169 -7.57 2.90 -4.82
N GLY A 170 -8.71 3.57 -5.00
CA GLY A 170 -9.85 3.52 -4.09
C GLY A 170 -11.04 2.78 -4.72
N LEU A 171 -11.59 1.79 -4.03
CA LEU A 171 -12.78 1.05 -4.42
C LEU A 171 -14.03 1.64 -3.76
N PHE A 172 -15.03 1.97 -4.56
CA PHE A 172 -16.30 2.55 -4.12
C PHE A 172 -17.46 1.76 -4.72
N GLY A 173 -18.60 1.78 -4.02
CA GLY A 173 -19.76 1.00 -4.42
C GLY A 173 -20.74 0.82 -3.28
N ALA A 174 -21.95 0.36 -3.59
CA ALA A 174 -23.00 0.05 -2.63
C ALA A 174 -22.54 -0.93 -1.52
N ASN A 175 -23.31 -1.03 -0.44
CA ASN A 175 -23.07 -2.09 0.55
C ASN A 175 -23.25 -3.47 -0.12
N ALA A 176 -22.46 -4.45 0.32
CA ALA A 176 -22.42 -5.79 -0.26
C ALA A 176 -22.11 -5.87 -1.78
N SER A 177 -21.53 -4.81 -2.37
CA SER A 177 -21.13 -4.79 -3.78
C SER A 177 -19.77 -5.44 -4.08
N GLY A 178 -19.08 -6.04 -3.10
CA GLY A 178 -17.83 -6.78 -3.33
C GLY A 178 -16.52 -6.01 -3.15
N LYS A 179 -16.55 -4.77 -2.61
CA LYS A 179 -15.33 -3.98 -2.26
C LYS A 179 -14.36 -4.74 -1.34
N SER A 180 -14.80 -5.15 -0.17
CA SER A 180 -13.99 -5.90 0.81
C SER A 180 -13.59 -7.27 0.27
N ALA A 181 -14.46 -7.90 -0.54
CA ALA A 181 -14.15 -9.18 -1.17
C ALA A 181 -12.94 -9.07 -2.12
N PHE A 182 -12.78 -7.97 -2.84
CA PHE A 182 -11.63 -7.76 -3.73
C PHE A 182 -10.31 -7.61 -2.95
N LEU A 183 -10.30 -6.77 -1.90
CA LEU A 183 -9.12 -6.60 -1.04
C LEU A 183 -8.74 -7.92 -0.34
N ARG A 184 -9.74 -8.66 0.14
CA ARG A 184 -9.52 -10.00 0.72
C ARG A 184 -9.00 -10.99 -0.32
N ALA A 185 -9.43 -10.92 -1.58
CA ALA A 185 -8.90 -11.78 -2.64
C ALA A 185 -7.40 -11.51 -2.91
N MET A 186 -6.95 -10.25 -2.82
CA MET A 186 -5.51 -9.92 -2.88
C MET A 186 -4.74 -10.53 -1.70
N ALA A 187 -5.31 -10.47 -0.50
CA ALA A 187 -4.75 -11.11 0.69
C ALA A 187 -4.78 -12.65 0.60
N ASP A 188 -5.82 -13.24 0.01
CA ASP A 188 -5.94 -14.68 -0.23
C ASP A 188 -4.81 -15.15 -1.16
N MET A 189 -4.54 -14.44 -2.27
CA MET A 189 -3.43 -14.76 -3.17
C MET A 189 -2.10 -14.82 -2.41
N ARG A 190 -1.84 -13.79 -1.59
CA ARG A 190 -0.66 -13.72 -0.73
C ARG A 190 -0.60 -14.90 0.23
N ALA A 191 -1.71 -15.20 0.92
CA ALA A 191 -1.77 -16.29 1.90
C ALA A 191 -1.46 -17.64 1.25
N VAL A 192 -2.01 -17.94 0.07
CA VAL A 192 -1.72 -19.18 -0.67
C VAL A 192 -0.24 -19.23 -1.06
N VAL A 193 0.34 -18.13 -1.58
CA VAL A 193 1.77 -18.05 -1.93
C VAL A 193 2.68 -18.27 -0.72
N LEU A 194 2.35 -17.72 0.45
CA LEU A 194 3.20 -17.85 1.63
C LEU A 194 3.06 -19.20 2.35
N SER A 195 1.89 -19.85 2.25
CA SER A 195 1.56 -20.98 3.12
C SER A 195 1.36 -22.33 2.43
N SER A 196 1.06 -22.39 1.11
CA SER A 196 0.62 -23.63 0.45
C SER A 196 1.60 -24.81 0.54
N PHE A 197 2.90 -24.53 0.72
CA PHE A 197 3.91 -25.57 0.98
C PHE A 197 4.23 -25.78 2.46
N ARG A 198 4.15 -24.73 3.29
CA ARG A 198 4.57 -24.76 4.70
C ARG A 198 3.52 -25.37 5.62
N LYS A 199 2.24 -25.25 5.27
CA LYS A 199 1.12 -25.73 6.08
C LYS A 199 0.58 -27.06 5.54
N GLY A 200 0.42 -28.01 6.46
CA GLY A 200 -0.20 -29.30 6.20
C GLY A 200 0.62 -30.25 5.31
N ASP A 201 -0.01 -31.31 4.85
CA ASP A 201 0.53 -32.40 4.01
C ASP A 201 -0.14 -32.45 2.63
N GLN A 202 0.05 -33.53 1.86
CA GLN A 202 -0.52 -33.65 0.50
C GLN A 202 -2.05 -33.76 0.46
N GLU A 203 -2.69 -34.07 1.59
CA GLU A 203 -4.15 -34.20 1.72
C GLU A 203 -4.80 -32.90 2.24
N THR A 204 -3.98 -31.95 2.68
CA THR A 204 -4.46 -30.66 3.19
C THR A 204 -5.06 -29.84 2.06
N LYS A 205 -6.30 -29.38 2.27
CA LYS A 205 -7.00 -28.53 1.29
C LYS A 205 -6.31 -27.18 1.12
N LEU A 206 -6.32 -26.66 -0.11
CA LEU A 206 -5.85 -25.30 -0.38
C LEU A 206 -6.87 -24.26 0.14
N PRO A 207 -6.42 -23.19 0.81
CA PRO A 207 -7.31 -22.17 1.34
C PRO A 207 -7.80 -21.27 0.20
N ARG A 208 -8.97 -21.60 -0.36
CA ARG A 208 -9.67 -20.78 -1.36
C ARG A 208 -11.11 -20.54 -0.97
N GLN A 209 -11.71 -19.49 -1.51
CA GLN A 209 -13.12 -19.18 -1.35
C GLN A 209 -13.71 -18.92 -2.75
N PRO A 210 -14.34 -19.90 -3.41
CA PRO A 210 -14.93 -19.71 -4.73
C PRO A 210 -16.21 -18.88 -4.68
N PHE A 211 -16.73 -18.51 -5.87
CA PHE A 211 -18.06 -17.92 -5.97
C PHE A 211 -19.13 -18.98 -5.71
N LEU A 212 -19.99 -18.75 -4.71
CA LEU A 212 -20.94 -19.77 -4.24
C LEU A 212 -22.34 -19.66 -4.84
N LEU A 213 -22.68 -18.55 -5.50
CA LEU A 213 -24.02 -18.32 -6.05
C LEU A 213 -24.16 -18.80 -7.51
N HIS A 214 -23.15 -19.48 -8.04
CA HIS A 214 -23.19 -20.14 -9.34
C HIS A 214 -23.18 -21.66 -9.14
N ASP A 215 -24.01 -22.39 -9.88
CA ASP A 215 -24.18 -23.85 -9.74
C ASP A 215 -22.85 -24.62 -9.83
N HIS A 216 -21.93 -24.14 -10.68
CA HIS A 216 -20.60 -24.72 -10.88
C HIS A 216 -19.46 -24.01 -10.14
N GLY A 217 -19.75 -22.99 -9.33
CA GLY A 217 -18.70 -22.14 -8.75
C GLY A 217 -17.75 -22.89 -7.82
N ALA A 218 -18.29 -23.81 -7.00
CA ALA A 218 -17.49 -24.67 -6.13
C ALA A 218 -16.63 -25.68 -6.91
N GLU A 219 -17.06 -26.12 -8.09
CA GLU A 219 -16.34 -27.11 -8.92
C GLU A 219 -15.23 -26.48 -9.77
N GLN A 220 -15.44 -25.22 -10.18
CA GLN A 220 -14.48 -24.49 -11.01
C GLN A 220 -13.27 -24.02 -10.18
N PRO A 221 -12.08 -23.95 -10.78
CA PRO A 221 -10.90 -23.43 -10.10
C PRO A 221 -11.04 -21.93 -9.86
N SER A 222 -10.34 -21.44 -8.83
CA SER A 222 -10.14 -20.02 -8.57
C SER A 222 -8.82 -19.58 -9.22
N ARG A 223 -8.87 -18.49 -9.99
CA ARG A 223 -7.70 -17.94 -10.71
C ARG A 223 -7.24 -16.64 -10.05
N PHE A 224 -5.92 -16.49 -9.92
CA PHE A 224 -5.26 -15.29 -9.44
C PHE A 224 -4.12 -14.93 -10.40
N GLU A 225 -3.97 -13.65 -10.72
CA GLU A 225 -2.87 -13.15 -11.54
C GLU A 225 -2.43 -11.77 -11.05
N ILE A 226 -1.13 -11.52 -11.14
CA ILE A 226 -0.51 -10.24 -10.81
C ILE A 226 0.51 -9.86 -11.88
N ASP A 227 0.54 -8.57 -12.21
CA ASP A 227 1.59 -7.94 -13.00
C ASP A 227 2.27 -6.88 -12.13
N LEU A 228 3.59 -6.90 -12.08
CA LEU A 228 4.37 -6.05 -11.21
C LEU A 228 5.72 -5.69 -11.82
N ILE A 229 6.25 -4.54 -11.41
CA ILE A 229 7.65 -4.20 -11.58
C ILE A 229 8.38 -4.66 -10.32
N LEU A 230 9.45 -5.43 -10.49
CA LEU A 230 10.32 -5.91 -9.42
C LEU A 230 11.77 -5.64 -9.83
N HIS A 231 12.47 -4.85 -9.04
CA HIS A 231 13.85 -4.42 -9.35
C HIS A 231 14.00 -3.83 -10.76
N GLY A 232 13.00 -3.07 -11.23
CA GLY A 232 13.02 -2.45 -12.56
C GLY A 232 12.76 -3.41 -13.73
N VAL A 233 12.37 -4.66 -13.48
CA VAL A 233 11.95 -5.63 -14.50
C VAL A 233 10.46 -5.90 -14.33
N ARG A 234 9.70 -5.98 -15.41
CA ARG A 234 8.28 -6.40 -15.34
C ARG A 234 8.20 -7.91 -15.14
N TRP A 235 7.28 -8.35 -14.31
CA TRP A 235 6.97 -9.74 -13.99
C TRP A 235 5.47 -9.95 -14.06
N GLN A 236 5.09 -11.13 -14.55
CA GLN A 236 3.73 -11.61 -14.51
C GLN A 236 3.75 -12.96 -13.78
N TYR A 237 2.89 -13.11 -12.78
CA TYR A 237 2.76 -14.35 -12.03
C TYR A 237 1.28 -14.67 -11.81
N GLY A 238 0.90 -15.92 -12.01
CA GLY A 238 -0.47 -16.35 -11.82
C GLY A 238 -0.59 -17.84 -11.56
N PHE A 239 -1.74 -18.21 -10.99
CA PHE A 239 -2.07 -19.60 -10.70
C PHE A 239 -3.58 -19.83 -10.68
N GLU A 240 -3.95 -21.09 -10.88
CA GLU A 240 -5.30 -21.62 -10.71
C GLU A 240 -5.28 -22.74 -9.68
N ILE A 241 -6.22 -22.71 -8.73
CA ILE A 241 -6.33 -23.71 -7.66
C ILE A 241 -7.77 -24.18 -7.49
N ASP A 242 -7.94 -25.44 -7.13
CA ASP A 242 -9.15 -25.92 -6.49
C ASP A 242 -8.88 -26.33 -5.04
N ASP A 243 -9.84 -26.98 -4.39
CA ASP A 243 -9.71 -27.42 -3.00
C ASP A 243 -8.51 -28.35 -2.76
N GLN A 244 -8.06 -29.07 -3.79
CA GLN A 244 -7.15 -30.22 -3.65
C GLN A 244 -5.81 -30.02 -4.34
N SER A 245 -5.72 -29.12 -5.32
CA SER A 245 -4.56 -29.07 -6.20
C SER A 245 -4.39 -27.73 -6.90
N VAL A 246 -3.13 -27.43 -7.20
CA VAL A 246 -2.75 -26.42 -8.17
C VAL A 246 -3.03 -26.97 -9.57
N ARG A 247 -3.88 -26.27 -10.32
CA ARG A 247 -4.31 -26.61 -11.68
C ARG A 247 -3.41 -25.99 -12.76
N ASP A 248 -2.98 -24.74 -12.55
CA ASP A 248 -2.00 -24.05 -13.38
C ASP A 248 -1.16 -23.12 -12.49
N GLU A 249 0.11 -22.93 -12.83
CA GLU A 249 0.99 -21.97 -12.16
C GLU A 249 2.10 -21.54 -13.11
N TYR A 250 2.31 -20.23 -13.25
CA TYR A 250 3.31 -19.70 -14.16
C TYR A 250 3.94 -18.41 -13.66
N ALA A 251 5.18 -18.19 -14.08
CA ALA A 251 5.87 -16.93 -13.93
C ALA A 251 6.56 -16.56 -15.24
N TYR A 252 6.37 -15.32 -15.67
CA TYR A 252 7.07 -14.68 -16.78
C TYR A 252 7.76 -13.42 -16.30
N TYR A 253 8.84 -13.05 -16.97
CA TYR A 253 9.55 -11.80 -16.74
C TYR A 253 9.99 -11.18 -18.06
N TYR A 254 10.23 -9.87 -18.06
CA TYR A 254 10.48 -9.08 -19.27
C TYR A 254 11.82 -8.33 -19.19
N PRO A 255 12.97 -9.02 -19.14
CA PRO A 255 14.28 -8.42 -18.83
C PRO A 255 14.80 -7.45 -19.91
N LYS A 256 14.28 -7.58 -21.14
CA LYS A 256 14.60 -6.70 -22.27
C LYS A 256 13.32 -6.24 -22.97
N GLY A 257 12.24 -6.07 -22.20
CA GLY A 257 10.91 -5.76 -22.73
C GLY A 257 10.23 -6.90 -23.50
N ARG A 258 10.88 -8.08 -23.60
CA ARG A 258 10.33 -9.29 -24.23
C ARG A 258 10.05 -10.34 -23.17
N GLN A 259 8.89 -10.99 -23.29
CA GLN A 259 8.47 -12.06 -22.40
C GLN A 259 9.47 -13.22 -22.44
N ALA A 260 9.88 -13.67 -21.26
CA ALA A 260 10.67 -14.87 -21.08
C ALA A 260 10.03 -15.73 -19.97
N LEU A 261 9.99 -17.04 -20.21
CA LEU A 261 9.48 -18.00 -19.24
C LEU A 261 10.45 -18.12 -18.06
N VAL A 262 9.93 -18.03 -16.84
CA VAL A 262 10.64 -18.43 -15.63
C VAL A 262 10.34 -19.90 -15.38
N PHE A 263 9.06 -20.21 -15.15
CA PHE A 263 8.53 -21.55 -15.05
C PHE A 263 7.05 -21.60 -15.44
N ARG A 264 6.55 -22.79 -15.78
CA ARG A 264 5.13 -23.08 -15.94
C ARG A 264 4.83 -24.53 -15.56
N ARG A 265 3.72 -24.73 -14.87
CA ARG A 265 3.22 -26.02 -14.42
C ARG A 265 1.74 -26.11 -14.75
N GLU A 266 1.37 -27.07 -15.59
CA GLU A 266 -0.02 -27.33 -15.98
C GLU A 266 -0.52 -28.62 -15.32
N ARG A 267 -1.84 -28.76 -15.21
CA ARG A 267 -2.55 -29.87 -14.53
C ARG A 267 -2.05 -31.26 -14.93
N ASP A 268 -1.71 -31.44 -16.21
CA ASP A 268 -1.31 -32.73 -16.78
C ASP A 268 0.21 -32.98 -16.70
N ASP A 269 1.01 -31.94 -16.43
CA ASP A 269 2.46 -32.07 -16.27
C ASP A 269 2.81 -32.14 -14.78
N ARG A 270 3.21 -33.34 -14.34
CA ARG A 270 3.72 -33.52 -12.97
C ARG A 270 5.04 -32.80 -12.73
N THR A 271 5.71 -32.33 -13.79
CA THR A 271 7.02 -31.70 -13.72
C THR A 271 6.94 -30.27 -14.25
N PRO A 272 7.15 -29.24 -13.42
CA PRO A 272 7.21 -27.87 -13.91
C PRO A 272 8.24 -27.72 -15.02
N SER A 273 7.85 -27.06 -16.10
CA SER A 273 8.74 -26.61 -17.16
C SER A 273 9.45 -25.33 -16.73
N PHE A 274 10.69 -25.14 -17.18
CA PHE A 274 11.50 -23.98 -16.83
C PHE A 274 12.11 -23.35 -18.07
N GLY A 275 12.17 -22.02 -18.09
CA GLY A 275 12.85 -21.29 -19.15
C GLY A 275 14.37 -21.56 -19.17
N PRO A 276 15.06 -21.28 -20.28
CA PRO A 276 16.48 -21.60 -20.43
C PRO A 276 17.37 -21.08 -19.30
N ALA A 277 17.10 -19.86 -18.81
CA ALA A 277 17.85 -19.23 -17.72
C ALA A 277 17.62 -19.90 -16.35
N PHE A 278 16.55 -20.68 -16.19
CA PHE A 278 16.12 -21.27 -14.92
C PHE A 278 16.14 -22.81 -14.93
N ARG A 279 16.52 -23.45 -16.05
CA ARG A 279 16.36 -24.90 -16.25
C ARG A 279 17.19 -25.77 -15.32
N SER A 280 18.47 -25.45 -15.10
CA SER A 280 19.35 -26.21 -14.21
C SER A 280 18.88 -26.13 -12.76
N SER A 281 18.51 -24.92 -12.35
CA SER A 281 17.94 -24.56 -11.07
C SER A 281 16.58 -25.25 -10.80
N GLY A 282 15.66 -25.18 -11.74
CA GLY A 282 14.28 -25.64 -11.56
C GLY A 282 14.12 -27.14 -11.32
N ARG A 283 15.01 -27.98 -11.87
CA ARG A 283 14.95 -29.45 -11.72
C ARG A 283 15.02 -29.92 -10.26
N VAL A 284 15.73 -29.18 -9.40
CA VAL A 284 15.83 -29.53 -7.98
C VAL A 284 14.50 -29.25 -7.28
N LEU A 285 13.89 -28.09 -7.55
CA LEU A 285 12.60 -27.71 -6.98
C LEU A 285 11.44 -28.59 -7.45
N ALA A 286 11.47 -29.02 -8.71
CA ALA A 286 10.45 -29.89 -9.28
C ALA A 286 10.25 -31.20 -8.48
N ARG A 287 11.29 -31.68 -7.79
CA ARG A 287 11.22 -32.89 -6.95
C ARG A 287 10.56 -32.66 -5.59
N LEU A 288 10.47 -31.40 -5.14
CA LEU A 288 9.92 -31.02 -3.84
C LEU A 288 8.44 -30.60 -3.94
N VAL A 289 7.96 -30.29 -5.14
CA VAL A 289 6.61 -29.76 -5.35
C VAL A 289 5.56 -30.86 -5.19
N ARG A 290 4.60 -30.64 -4.30
CA ARG A 290 3.39 -31.46 -4.13
C ARG A 290 2.24 -30.93 -4.99
N ARG A 291 1.17 -31.73 -5.14
CA ARG A 291 -0.02 -31.35 -5.95
C ARG A 291 -0.73 -30.10 -5.42
N ASN A 292 -0.78 -29.94 -4.11
CA ASN A 292 -1.41 -28.86 -3.37
C ASN A 292 -0.38 -27.85 -2.81
N ALA A 293 0.70 -27.59 -3.54
CA ALA A 293 1.63 -26.51 -3.21
C ALA A 293 2.08 -25.79 -4.48
N LEU A 294 2.12 -24.47 -4.40
CA LEU A 294 2.70 -23.63 -5.43
C LEU A 294 4.22 -23.81 -5.43
N LEU A 295 4.82 -23.90 -6.62
CA LEU A 295 6.26 -23.90 -6.81
C LEU A 295 6.88 -22.64 -6.19
N LEU A 296 6.23 -21.48 -6.30
CA LEU A 296 6.71 -20.26 -5.67
C LEU A 296 6.77 -20.38 -4.13
N SER A 297 5.83 -21.09 -3.50
CA SER A 297 5.88 -21.37 -2.06
C SER A 297 7.06 -22.28 -1.69
N VAL A 298 7.38 -23.26 -2.54
CA VAL A 298 8.56 -24.13 -2.38
C VAL A 298 9.85 -23.30 -2.45
N VAL A 299 9.95 -22.38 -3.42
CA VAL A 299 11.09 -21.45 -3.53
C VAL A 299 11.31 -20.71 -2.22
N GLY A 300 10.24 -20.16 -1.65
CA GLY A 300 10.30 -19.43 -0.38
C GLY A 300 10.73 -20.29 0.80
N ALA A 301 10.24 -21.53 0.90
CA ALA A 301 10.63 -22.45 1.98
C ALA A 301 12.11 -22.88 1.88
N VAL A 302 12.62 -23.09 0.67
CA VAL A 302 14.04 -23.40 0.45
C VAL A 302 14.93 -22.18 0.74
N ALA A 303 14.48 -20.96 0.39
CA ALA A 303 15.23 -19.73 0.63
C ALA A 303 15.41 -19.39 2.12
N ASP A 304 14.42 -19.75 2.94
CA ASP A 304 14.43 -19.58 4.40
C ASP A 304 15.21 -20.70 5.14
N GLY A 305 15.64 -21.75 4.42
CA GLY A 305 16.49 -22.81 4.96
C GLY A 305 17.92 -22.35 5.28
N PRO A 306 18.78 -23.24 5.82
CA PRO A 306 20.16 -22.89 6.17
C PRO A 306 20.93 -22.36 4.95
N VAL A 307 21.89 -21.45 5.19
CA VAL A 307 22.55 -20.62 4.15
C VAL A 307 23.19 -21.45 3.02
N ASN A 308 23.60 -22.69 3.31
CA ASN A 308 24.15 -23.67 2.36
C ASN A 308 23.11 -24.32 1.44
N ALA A 309 21.80 -24.17 1.72
CA ALA A 309 20.70 -24.58 0.86
C ALA A 309 20.26 -23.48 -0.13
N ARG A 310 20.73 -22.24 0.06
CA ARG A 310 20.51 -21.15 -0.90
C ARG A 310 21.26 -21.46 -2.19
N SER A 311 20.51 -21.62 -3.26
CA SER A 311 21.01 -21.94 -4.59
C SER A 311 20.84 -20.75 -5.53
N SER A 312 21.42 -20.82 -6.73
CA SER A 312 21.14 -19.84 -7.80
C SER A 312 19.63 -19.69 -8.09
N VAL A 313 18.83 -20.69 -7.72
CA VAL A 313 17.36 -20.69 -7.87
C VAL A 313 16.69 -19.68 -6.95
N THR A 314 17.07 -19.68 -5.68
CA THR A 314 16.53 -18.75 -4.67
C THR A 314 16.97 -17.32 -4.96
N THR A 315 18.12 -17.13 -5.61
CA THR A 315 18.57 -15.79 -6.04
C THR A 315 17.78 -15.26 -7.23
N LEU A 316 17.33 -16.13 -8.15
CA LEU A 316 16.66 -15.70 -9.38
C LEU A 316 15.14 -15.61 -9.26
N ILE A 317 14.49 -16.50 -8.50
CA ILE A 317 13.02 -16.54 -8.32
C ILE A 317 12.61 -16.00 -6.94
N GLY A 318 13.48 -16.13 -5.93
CA GLY A 318 13.20 -15.69 -4.57
C GLY A 318 12.72 -14.24 -4.45
N PRO A 319 13.22 -13.27 -5.23
CA PRO A 319 12.69 -11.91 -5.19
C PRO A 319 11.17 -11.81 -5.43
N LEU A 320 10.59 -12.68 -6.26
CA LEU A 320 9.14 -12.71 -6.49
C LEU A 320 8.40 -13.21 -5.24
N PHE A 321 8.91 -14.26 -4.57
CA PHE A 321 8.34 -14.73 -3.30
C PHE A 321 8.49 -13.67 -2.19
N ASP A 322 9.65 -13.04 -2.10
CA ASP A 322 9.95 -11.98 -1.15
C ASP A 322 9.03 -10.77 -1.35
N TRP A 323 8.64 -10.47 -2.60
CA TRP A 323 7.64 -9.46 -2.88
C TRP A 323 6.31 -9.79 -2.20
N PHE A 324 5.78 -11.02 -2.33
CA PHE A 324 4.54 -11.40 -1.63
C PHE A 324 4.67 -11.36 -0.10
N ARG A 325 5.85 -11.68 0.44
CA ARG A 325 6.11 -11.61 1.89
C ARG A 325 5.96 -10.17 2.40
N ASP A 326 6.49 -9.20 1.66
CA ASP A 326 6.58 -7.80 2.09
C ASP A 326 5.41 -6.91 1.60
N ASN A 327 4.53 -7.41 0.72
CA ASN A 327 3.43 -6.67 0.08
C ASN A 327 2.05 -7.30 0.37
N LEU A 328 0.98 -6.63 -0.04
CA LEU A 328 -0.41 -7.11 0.05
C LEU A 328 -0.87 -7.42 1.48
N ARG A 329 -0.36 -6.66 2.46
CA ARG A 329 -0.82 -6.75 3.85
C ARG A 329 -2.16 -6.04 3.99
N LEU A 330 -3.15 -6.74 4.54
CA LEU A 330 -4.51 -6.24 4.73
C LEU A 330 -4.72 -5.76 6.16
N MET A 331 -5.05 -4.48 6.31
CA MET A 331 -5.67 -3.99 7.54
C MET A 331 -7.16 -3.81 7.32
N ALA A 332 -7.93 -4.15 8.34
CA ALA A 332 -9.38 -4.08 8.36
C ALA A 332 -9.85 -3.77 9.80
N PRO A 333 -11.11 -3.34 10.00
CA PRO A 333 -11.61 -3.00 11.33
C PRO A 333 -11.59 -4.17 12.33
N ASP A 334 -11.67 -5.40 11.84
CA ASP A 334 -11.65 -6.66 12.60
C ASP A 334 -10.24 -7.17 12.94
N ASN A 335 -9.17 -6.52 12.45
CA ASN A 335 -7.79 -6.88 12.77
C ASN A 335 -6.91 -5.71 13.27
N ARG A 336 -7.53 -4.66 13.85
CA ARG A 336 -6.80 -3.46 14.33
C ARG A 336 -5.71 -3.80 15.34
N GLY A 337 -5.89 -4.87 16.12
CA GLY A 337 -4.88 -5.39 17.05
C GLY A 337 -3.52 -5.66 16.40
N ALA A 338 -3.50 -6.21 15.16
CA ALA A 338 -2.27 -6.47 14.43
C ALA A 338 -1.57 -5.17 13.97
N GLY A 339 -2.35 -4.15 13.58
CA GLY A 339 -1.83 -2.82 13.29
C GLY A 339 -1.22 -2.14 14.53
N ILE A 340 -1.88 -2.24 15.68
CA ILE A 340 -1.37 -1.76 16.97
C ILE A 340 -0.08 -2.49 17.35
N ALA A 341 -0.05 -3.81 17.19
CA ALA A 341 1.14 -4.64 17.40
C ALA A 341 2.33 -4.17 16.55
N LYS A 342 2.08 -3.83 15.28
CA LYS A 342 3.09 -3.28 14.37
C LYS A 342 3.56 -1.89 14.80
N THR A 343 2.64 -1.02 15.22
CA THR A 343 3.00 0.31 15.76
C THR A 343 3.88 0.17 17.00
N ALA A 344 3.51 -0.71 17.94
CA ALA A 344 4.28 -0.99 19.15
C ALA A 344 5.67 -1.58 18.85
N GLU A 345 5.79 -2.45 17.84
CA GLU A 345 7.07 -3.01 17.37
C GLU A 345 8.05 -1.91 16.94
N LEU A 346 7.54 -0.85 16.30
CA LEU A 346 8.38 0.20 15.74
C LEU A 346 8.77 1.30 16.76
N LEU A 347 8.02 1.48 17.84
CA LEU A 347 8.26 2.55 18.83
C LEU A 347 9.66 2.56 19.46
N PRO A 348 10.32 1.42 19.75
CA PRO A 348 11.69 1.43 20.27
C PRO A 348 12.72 2.01 19.30
N HIS A 349 12.44 2.07 17.99
CA HIS A 349 13.37 2.61 17.01
C HIS A 349 13.27 4.15 16.94
N PRO A 350 14.35 4.91 17.25
CA PRO A 350 14.28 6.36 17.38
C PRO A 350 13.73 7.09 16.15
N LYS A 351 14.12 6.66 14.94
CA LYS A 351 13.62 7.21 13.68
C LYS A 351 12.13 6.93 13.47
N ALA A 352 11.69 5.70 13.75
CA ALA A 352 10.28 5.35 13.60
C ALA A 352 9.43 6.10 14.63
N ARG A 353 9.86 6.16 15.90
CA ARG A 353 9.22 6.98 16.93
C ARG A 353 9.17 8.47 16.54
N GLY A 354 10.26 8.99 15.98
CA GLY A 354 10.36 10.35 15.45
C GLY A 354 9.40 10.63 14.29
N ALA A 355 8.81 9.61 13.67
CA ALA A 355 7.74 9.74 12.69
C ALA A 355 6.34 9.46 13.29
N ILE A 356 6.20 8.45 14.13
CA ILE A 356 4.94 8.06 14.77
C ILE A 356 4.38 9.20 15.62
N VAL A 357 5.18 9.76 16.54
CA VAL A 357 4.68 10.77 17.50
C VAL A 357 4.20 12.04 16.78
N PRO A 358 4.94 12.61 15.82
CA PRO A 358 4.42 13.77 15.10
C PRO A 358 3.20 13.48 14.23
N LEU A 359 3.09 12.29 13.63
CA LEU A 359 1.88 11.88 12.89
C LEU A 359 0.66 11.77 13.82
N LEU A 360 0.88 11.26 15.04
CA LEU A 360 -0.15 11.16 16.08
C LEU A 360 -0.59 12.54 16.56
N GLN A 361 0.35 13.44 16.84
CA GLN A 361 0.08 14.83 17.25
C GLN A 361 -0.59 15.65 16.13
N ALA A 362 -0.24 15.40 14.87
CA ALA A 362 -0.81 16.11 13.72
C ALA A 362 -2.25 15.70 13.41
N ALA A 363 -2.74 14.59 13.98
CA ALA A 363 -4.10 14.09 13.78
C ALA A 363 -5.16 14.81 14.63
N ASP A 364 -4.75 15.78 15.47
CA ASP A 364 -5.64 16.58 16.33
C ASP A 364 -6.49 15.75 17.31
N LEU A 365 -5.90 14.66 17.82
CA LEU A 365 -6.56 13.74 18.75
C LEU A 365 -6.39 14.14 20.23
N GLY A 366 -5.75 15.28 20.51
CA GLY A 366 -5.37 15.67 21.87
C GLY A 366 -4.17 14.89 22.44
N ILE A 367 -3.56 13.99 21.67
CA ILE A 367 -2.47 13.13 22.12
C ILE A 367 -1.12 13.86 22.04
N LYS A 368 -0.35 13.78 23.12
CA LYS A 368 1.00 14.33 23.24
C LYS A 368 2.08 13.28 23.03
N ASP A 369 1.89 12.06 23.51
CA ASP A 369 2.91 11.03 23.36
C ASP A 369 2.32 9.61 23.35
N ILE A 370 3.15 8.66 22.92
CA ILE A 370 2.85 7.24 22.91
C ILE A 370 4.06 6.44 23.37
N GLU A 371 3.81 5.48 24.26
CA GLU A 371 4.82 4.61 24.83
C GLU A 371 4.41 3.15 24.69
N ARG A 372 5.41 2.28 24.54
CA ARG A 372 5.20 0.83 24.58
C ARG A 372 5.19 0.38 26.04
N ILE A 373 4.19 -0.42 26.41
CA ILE A 373 4.11 -1.03 27.74
C ILE A 373 5.02 -2.27 27.79
N VAL A 374 5.64 -2.53 28.94
CA VAL A 374 6.39 -3.76 29.20
C VAL A 374 5.41 -4.91 29.29
N ILE A 375 5.60 -5.91 28.43
CA ILE A 375 4.72 -7.06 28.30
C ILE A 375 5.30 -8.27 29.03
N ASP A 376 4.43 -9.07 29.66
CA ASP A 376 4.81 -10.37 30.20
C ASP A 376 4.98 -11.44 29.09
N ALA A 377 5.30 -12.67 29.48
CA ALA A 377 5.56 -13.75 28.53
C ALA A 377 4.32 -14.16 27.70
N GLU A 378 3.13 -14.17 28.31
CA GLU A 378 1.87 -14.48 27.64
C GLU A 378 1.53 -13.39 26.60
N ALA A 379 1.72 -12.14 27.00
CA ALA A 379 1.54 -10.98 26.15
C ALA A 379 2.49 -10.98 24.95
N ALA A 380 3.74 -11.39 25.15
CA ALA A 380 4.73 -11.52 24.08
C ALA A 380 4.33 -12.58 23.04
N GLU A 381 3.76 -13.71 23.46
CA GLU A 381 3.30 -14.74 22.54
C GLU A 381 2.10 -14.28 21.70
N LYS A 382 1.09 -13.67 22.33
CA LYS A 382 -0.07 -13.07 21.62
C LYS A 382 0.38 -12.01 20.62
N TRP A 383 1.32 -11.16 21.02
CA TRP A 383 1.90 -10.14 20.15
C TRP A 383 2.64 -10.76 18.95
N GLN A 384 3.45 -11.80 19.17
CA GLN A 384 4.13 -12.52 18.09
C GLN A 384 3.15 -13.17 17.11
N ARG A 385 2.08 -13.79 17.62
CA ARG A 385 1.00 -14.34 16.78
C ARG A 385 0.35 -13.26 15.93
N ALA A 386 0.02 -12.10 16.50
CA ALA A 386 -0.56 -10.98 15.76
C ALA A 386 0.36 -10.46 14.64
N LEU A 387 1.67 -10.36 14.90
CA LEU A 387 2.64 -9.98 13.86
C LEU A 387 2.73 -11.03 12.74
N ARG A 388 2.68 -12.32 13.10
CA ARG A 388 2.69 -13.42 12.11
C ARG A 388 1.40 -13.52 11.31
N GLY A 389 0.25 -13.22 11.93
CA GLY A 389 -1.03 -13.04 11.26
C GLY A 389 -0.93 -11.95 10.20
N LEU A 390 -0.42 -10.78 10.60
CA LEU A 390 -0.20 -9.65 9.69
C LEU A 390 0.72 -10.00 8.52
N ASP A 391 1.77 -10.78 8.81
CA ASP A 391 2.70 -11.31 7.83
C ASP A 391 2.16 -12.51 7.04
N GLY A 392 0.90 -12.92 7.25
CA GLY A 392 0.24 -14.01 6.52
C GLY A 392 0.85 -15.39 6.75
N LEU A 393 1.64 -15.53 7.81
CA LEU A 393 2.33 -16.76 8.18
C LEU A 393 1.47 -17.65 9.08
N GLU A 394 0.58 -17.06 9.87
CA GLU A 394 -0.37 -17.74 10.75
C GLU A 394 -1.79 -17.24 10.48
N GLU A 395 -2.80 -17.94 10.99
CA GLU A 395 -4.14 -17.35 11.04
C GLU A 395 -4.12 -16.19 12.03
N GLU A 396 -4.78 -15.08 11.68
CA GLU A 396 -4.94 -13.95 12.59
C GLU A 396 -5.59 -14.44 13.89
N PRO A 397 -5.22 -13.88 15.06
CA PRO A 397 -5.87 -14.22 16.32
C PRO A 397 -7.38 -13.95 16.20
N ALA A 398 -8.17 -15.02 16.17
CA ALA A 398 -9.57 -15.00 15.74
C ALA A 398 -10.56 -14.50 16.82
N GLY A 399 -10.08 -14.07 17.99
CA GLY A 399 -10.93 -13.74 19.14
C GLY A 399 -10.95 -12.25 19.47
N ALA A 400 -12.15 -11.70 19.72
CA ALA A 400 -12.32 -10.37 20.31
C ALA A 400 -11.50 -10.18 21.61
N GLN A 401 -11.27 -11.27 22.35
CA GLN A 401 -10.42 -11.27 23.54
C GLN A 401 -8.94 -11.04 23.23
N ASP A 402 -8.39 -11.65 22.17
CA ASP A 402 -7.00 -11.43 21.76
C ASP A 402 -6.82 -10.02 21.20
N GLU A 403 -7.80 -9.52 20.45
CA GLU A 403 -7.76 -8.13 19.95
C GLU A 403 -7.85 -7.12 21.09
N TYR A 404 -8.77 -7.33 22.04
CA TYR A 404 -8.88 -6.53 23.26
C TYR A 404 -7.55 -6.52 24.03
N PHE A 405 -6.96 -7.70 24.20
CA PHE A 405 -5.69 -7.84 24.88
C PHE A 405 -4.57 -6.99 24.24
N LEU A 406 -4.44 -7.04 22.91
CA LEU A 406 -3.43 -6.27 22.17
C LEU A 406 -3.69 -4.76 22.26
N ARG A 407 -4.95 -4.34 22.20
CA ARG A 407 -5.36 -2.93 22.35
C ARG A 407 -5.03 -2.41 23.75
N SER A 408 -5.34 -3.19 24.79
CA SER A 408 -5.27 -2.73 26.17
C SER A 408 -3.88 -2.84 26.81
N ASN A 409 -2.97 -3.67 26.26
CA ASN A 409 -1.72 -4.01 26.96
C ASN A 409 -0.43 -3.69 26.21
N LEU A 410 -0.48 -3.16 24.98
CA LEU A 410 0.73 -2.88 24.20
C LEU A 410 1.20 -1.43 24.28
N LEU A 411 0.27 -0.49 24.39
CA LEU A 411 0.54 0.93 24.21
C LEU A 411 -0.10 1.75 25.32
N ARG A 412 0.59 2.80 25.75
CA ARG A 412 0.05 3.85 26.64
C ARG A 412 0.09 5.18 25.91
N LEU A 413 -1.03 5.90 25.93
CA LEU A 413 -1.15 7.22 25.32
C LEU A 413 -1.17 8.30 26.41
N SER A 414 -0.45 9.39 26.16
CA SER A 414 -0.49 10.57 27.00
C SER A 414 -1.22 11.70 26.30
N HIS A 415 -2.24 12.25 26.95
CA HIS A 415 -3.15 13.27 26.41
C HIS A 415 -2.87 14.63 27.01
N ALA A 416 -3.20 15.69 26.27
CA ALA A 416 -3.08 17.05 26.75
C ALA A 416 -4.12 17.35 27.85
N GLY A 417 -3.67 17.64 29.07
CA GLY A 417 -4.48 18.17 30.16
C GLY A 417 -4.15 19.63 30.46
N THR A 418 -4.98 20.25 31.31
CA THR A 418 -4.82 21.65 31.74
C THR A 418 -3.53 21.88 32.54
N GLU A 419 -3.10 20.89 33.32
CA GLU A 419 -1.93 20.96 34.22
C GLU A 419 -0.72 20.16 33.71
N GLY A 420 -0.84 19.51 32.54
CA GLY A 420 0.21 18.64 32.01
C GLY A 420 -0.36 17.49 31.20
N ALA A 421 0.51 16.60 30.74
CA ALA A 421 0.07 15.40 30.03
C ALA A 421 -0.49 14.36 31.01
N VAL A 422 -1.63 13.76 30.69
CA VAL A 422 -2.29 12.73 31.51
C VAL A 422 -2.35 11.43 30.72
N SER A 423 -1.93 10.33 31.33
CA SER A 423 -2.12 9.00 30.73
C SER A 423 -3.56 8.54 30.96
N ILE A 424 -4.23 8.11 29.90
CA ILE A 424 -5.56 7.49 29.97
C ILE A 424 -5.36 5.97 29.92
N ASP A 425 -6.21 5.24 30.62
CA ASP A 425 -6.24 3.78 30.52
C ASP A 425 -6.56 3.39 29.07
N PRO A 426 -5.81 2.50 28.42
CA PRO A 426 -6.09 2.02 27.07
C PRO A 426 -7.55 1.59 26.84
N GLU A 427 -8.25 1.09 27.86
CA GLU A 427 -9.67 0.70 27.78
C GLU A 427 -10.63 1.88 27.57
N HIS A 428 -10.20 3.09 27.93
CA HIS A 428 -10.98 4.32 27.80
C HIS A 428 -10.62 5.14 26.56
N GLU A 429 -9.72 4.64 25.72
CA GLU A 429 -9.36 5.31 24.47
C GLU A 429 -10.49 5.25 23.44
N SER A 430 -10.66 6.35 22.70
CA SER A 430 -11.68 6.41 21.66
C SER A 430 -11.37 5.43 20.52
N GLN A 431 -12.42 4.90 19.88
CA GLN A 431 -12.24 4.03 18.71
C GLN A 431 -11.50 4.72 17.56
N GLY A 432 -11.70 6.03 17.37
CA GLY A 432 -10.98 6.81 16.35
C GLY A 432 -9.51 6.97 16.66
N THR A 433 -9.14 7.13 17.94
CA THR A 433 -7.75 7.13 18.40
C THR A 433 -7.07 5.81 18.09
N LEU A 434 -7.69 4.69 18.48
CA LEU A 434 -7.16 3.35 18.25
C LEU A 434 -7.07 3.02 16.76
N ALA A 435 -8.05 3.44 15.96
CA ALA A 435 -8.03 3.29 14.51
C ALA A 435 -6.88 4.07 13.87
N TRP A 436 -6.58 5.29 14.32
CA TRP A 436 -5.44 6.03 13.80
C TRP A 436 -4.11 5.37 14.19
N VAL A 437 -3.96 4.99 15.47
CA VAL A 437 -2.75 4.34 16.00
C VAL A 437 -2.48 3.01 15.31
N SER A 438 -3.50 2.21 15.00
CA SER A 438 -3.34 0.93 14.31
C SER A 438 -2.81 1.09 12.88
N LEU A 439 -3.03 2.24 12.24
CA LEU A 439 -2.55 2.51 10.89
C LEU A 439 -1.11 3.02 10.83
N LEU A 440 -0.58 3.63 11.90
CA LEU A 440 0.72 4.31 11.87
C LEU A 440 1.90 3.38 11.58
N GLY A 441 1.96 2.23 12.25
CA GLY A 441 3.01 1.24 12.04
C GLY A 441 3.01 0.67 10.62
N PRO A 442 1.88 0.11 10.15
CA PRO A 442 1.73 -0.37 8.78
C PRO A 442 2.02 0.70 7.72
N LEU A 443 1.53 1.94 7.90
CA LEU A 443 1.80 3.07 7.02
C LEU A 443 3.30 3.34 6.88
N LEU A 444 4.00 3.50 8.00
CA LEU A 444 5.42 3.81 8.00
C LEU A 444 6.25 2.68 7.40
N GLU A 445 5.93 1.43 7.72
CA GLU A 445 6.63 0.31 7.12
C GLU A 445 6.43 0.25 5.60
N THR A 446 5.20 0.49 5.14
CA THR A 446 4.84 0.46 3.71
C THR A 446 5.58 1.54 2.93
N ILE A 447 5.49 2.80 3.38
CA ILE A 447 6.18 3.94 2.76
C ILE A 447 7.70 3.70 2.73
N ARG A 448 8.27 3.16 3.81
CA ARG A 448 9.70 2.92 3.94
C ARG A 448 10.21 1.86 2.97
N ARG A 449 9.41 0.83 2.69
CA ARG A 449 9.77 -0.29 1.81
C ARG A 449 9.38 -0.06 0.35
N GLY A 450 8.50 0.90 0.06
CA GLY A 450 7.91 1.01 -1.27
C GLY A 450 6.96 -0.16 -1.57
N SER A 451 6.26 -0.68 -0.55
CA SER A 451 5.39 -1.84 -0.68
C SER A 451 3.92 -1.46 -0.92
N VAL A 452 3.07 -2.46 -1.12
CA VAL A 452 1.61 -2.33 -1.29
C VAL A 452 0.90 -2.59 0.03
N LEU A 453 0.13 -1.61 0.50
CA LEU A 453 -0.76 -1.71 1.66
C LEU A 453 -2.22 -1.82 1.19
N LEU A 454 -2.96 -2.76 1.77
CA LEU A 454 -4.39 -2.95 1.54
C LEU A 454 -5.16 -2.47 2.78
N LEU A 455 -6.15 -1.58 2.62
CA LEU A 455 -6.98 -1.09 3.73
C LEU A 455 -8.47 -1.28 3.42
N ASP A 456 -9.12 -2.17 4.18
CA ASP A 456 -10.56 -2.33 4.20
C ASP A 456 -11.18 -1.32 5.16
N GLU A 457 -12.23 -0.64 4.71
CA GLU A 457 -12.94 0.44 5.41
C GLU A 457 -12.00 1.50 5.99
N LEU A 458 -11.21 2.16 5.12
CA LEU A 458 -10.24 3.19 5.55
C LEU A 458 -10.88 4.32 6.37
N ASP A 459 -12.13 4.66 6.09
CA ASP A 459 -12.91 5.68 6.78
C ASP A 459 -13.57 5.18 8.07
N SER A 460 -13.45 3.89 8.40
CA SER A 460 -14.02 3.31 9.61
C SER A 460 -13.45 3.98 10.86
N SER A 461 -14.31 4.71 11.57
CA SER A 461 -13.97 5.46 12.80
C SER A 461 -12.98 6.61 12.61
N LEU A 462 -12.69 7.06 11.38
CA LEU A 462 -11.82 8.20 11.11
C LEU A 462 -12.57 9.38 10.50
N HIS A 463 -12.18 10.60 10.90
CA HIS A 463 -12.73 11.80 10.29
C HIS A 463 -12.27 11.94 8.82
N PRO A 464 -13.13 12.35 7.87
CA PRO A 464 -12.78 12.44 6.45
C PRO A 464 -11.51 13.24 6.14
N HIS A 465 -11.26 14.35 6.84
CA HIS A 465 -10.01 15.11 6.68
C HIS A 465 -8.74 14.31 7.00
N LEU A 466 -8.80 13.43 8.00
CA LEU A 466 -7.68 12.59 8.39
C LEU A 466 -7.43 11.51 7.33
N VAL A 467 -8.51 10.90 6.81
CA VAL A 467 -8.45 9.98 5.67
C VAL A 467 -7.80 10.62 4.44
N ARG A 468 -8.23 11.85 4.09
CA ARG A 468 -7.61 12.60 2.98
C ARG A 468 -6.13 12.86 3.22
N ARG A 469 -5.74 13.18 4.46
CA ARG A 469 -4.32 13.40 4.81
C ARG A 469 -3.51 12.12 4.66
N PHE A 470 -4.06 11.00 5.09
CA PHE A 470 -3.44 9.68 4.96
C PHE A 470 -3.17 9.33 3.49
N ILE A 471 -4.18 9.46 2.62
CA ILE A 471 -4.03 9.21 1.17
C ILE A 471 -2.96 10.12 0.56
N ARG A 472 -2.94 11.41 0.93
CA ARG A 472 -1.94 12.37 0.44
C ARG A 472 -0.49 12.01 0.80
N LEU A 473 -0.26 11.21 1.85
CA LEU A 473 1.10 10.72 2.16
C LEU A 473 1.63 9.78 1.07
N PHE A 474 0.77 9.04 0.38
CA PHE A 474 1.15 8.22 -0.77
C PHE A 474 1.33 9.06 -2.04
N HIS A 475 0.61 10.19 -2.16
CA HIS A 475 0.65 11.06 -3.33
C HIS A 475 1.82 12.04 -3.36
N ASP A 476 2.41 12.40 -2.22
CA ASP A 476 3.56 13.33 -2.17
C ASP A 476 4.88 12.55 -2.33
N PRO A 477 5.70 12.81 -3.38
CA PRO A 477 7.00 12.16 -3.57
C PRO A 477 7.99 12.40 -2.41
N LYS A 478 7.78 13.44 -1.59
CA LYS A 478 8.64 13.73 -0.43
C LYS A 478 8.37 12.78 0.72
N THR A 479 7.11 12.39 0.93
CA THR A 479 6.73 11.42 1.95
C THR A 479 6.83 10.00 1.40
N ASN A 480 6.50 9.79 0.12
CA ASN A 480 6.56 8.51 -0.58
C ASN A 480 7.54 8.52 -1.76
N PRO A 481 8.87 8.55 -1.49
CA PRO A 481 9.89 8.58 -2.54
C PRO A 481 10.03 7.26 -3.31
N TRP A 482 9.54 6.15 -2.76
CA TRP A 482 9.72 4.80 -3.30
C TRP A 482 8.49 4.22 -3.96
N CYS A 483 7.49 5.06 -4.23
CA CYS A 483 6.25 4.64 -4.89
C CYS A 483 5.54 3.49 -4.15
N ALA A 484 5.54 3.53 -2.82
CA ALA A 484 4.62 2.71 -2.03
C ALA A 484 3.18 2.90 -2.54
N GLN A 485 2.40 1.84 -2.53
CA GLN A 485 1.06 1.83 -3.07
C GLN A 485 0.01 1.56 -1.99
N LEU A 486 -1.13 2.23 -2.11
CA LEU A 486 -2.29 2.03 -1.26
C LEU A 486 -3.48 1.58 -2.10
N VAL A 487 -3.99 0.39 -1.84
CA VAL A 487 -5.29 -0.06 -2.39
C VAL A 487 -6.26 -0.12 -1.24
N PHE A 488 -7.37 0.63 -1.32
CA PHE A 488 -8.29 0.74 -0.20
C PHE A 488 -9.73 0.78 -0.68
N ASN A 489 -10.66 0.55 0.22
CA ASN A 489 -12.05 0.92 0.00
C ASN A 489 -12.52 1.90 1.08
N ALA A 490 -13.62 2.59 0.78
CA ALA A 490 -14.25 3.51 1.72
C ALA A 490 -15.75 3.63 1.42
N HIS A 491 -16.52 4.11 2.41
CA HIS A 491 -17.94 4.41 2.27
C HIS A 491 -18.19 5.89 2.03
N ASP A 492 -17.33 6.78 2.52
CA ASP A 492 -17.49 8.22 2.42
C ASP A 492 -17.24 8.75 0.98
N PRO A 493 -18.31 9.20 0.28
CA PRO A 493 -18.17 9.76 -1.06
C PRO A 493 -17.42 11.10 -1.07
N THR A 494 -17.24 11.77 0.08
CA THR A 494 -16.50 13.04 0.13
C THR A 494 -15.02 12.84 -0.18
N ILE A 495 -14.49 11.62 -0.12
CA ILE A 495 -13.11 11.29 -0.52
C ILE A 495 -12.92 11.49 -2.03
N LEU A 496 -13.96 11.23 -2.84
CA LEU A 496 -13.98 11.46 -4.28
C LEU A 496 -13.85 12.95 -4.63
N GLY A 497 -14.26 13.82 -3.70
CA GLY A 497 -14.12 15.27 -3.78
C GLY A 497 -15.07 15.96 -4.75
N ASP A 498 -14.98 17.28 -4.75
CA ASP A 498 -15.67 18.18 -5.67
C ASP A 498 -14.71 18.66 -6.78
N SER A 499 -15.13 19.64 -7.59
CA SER A 499 -14.35 20.17 -8.70
C SER A 499 -13.02 20.84 -8.30
N SER A 500 -12.85 21.20 -7.02
CA SER A 500 -11.73 21.99 -6.50
C SER A 500 -10.89 21.27 -5.43
N GLN A 501 -11.48 20.29 -4.74
CA GLN A 501 -10.84 19.55 -3.65
C GLN A 501 -10.97 18.05 -3.87
N ARG A 502 -10.29 17.52 -4.89
CA ARG A 502 -10.18 16.08 -5.09
C ARG A 502 -9.03 15.50 -4.30
N THR A 503 -9.31 14.37 -3.65
CA THR A 503 -8.27 13.56 -2.99
C THR A 503 -7.73 12.52 -3.95
N LEU A 504 -8.58 11.93 -4.80
CA LEU A 504 -8.22 10.92 -5.79
C LEU A 504 -8.32 11.48 -7.20
N GLY A 505 -7.38 11.06 -8.05
CA GLY A 505 -7.43 11.23 -9.50
C GLY A 505 -8.52 10.36 -10.14
N ARG A 506 -8.90 10.71 -11.37
CA ARG A 506 -10.02 10.07 -12.09
C ARG A 506 -9.79 8.59 -12.42
N ASP A 507 -8.54 8.20 -12.62
CA ASP A 507 -8.11 6.83 -12.88
C ASP A 507 -7.64 6.08 -11.62
N GLN A 508 -7.77 6.71 -10.45
CA GLN A 508 -7.54 6.09 -9.16
C GLN A 508 -8.83 5.58 -8.51
N ILE A 509 -9.98 5.79 -9.15
CA ILE A 509 -11.29 5.41 -8.63
C ILE A 509 -11.80 4.19 -9.38
N TRP A 510 -12.10 3.15 -8.62
CA TRP A 510 -12.67 1.89 -9.08
C TRP A 510 -14.05 1.71 -8.45
N LEU A 511 -14.97 1.15 -9.22
CA LEU A 511 -16.37 0.99 -8.85
C LEU A 511 -16.72 -0.49 -8.83
N THR A 512 -17.45 -0.91 -7.80
CA THR A 512 -17.98 -2.27 -7.66
C THR A 512 -19.49 -2.25 -7.64
N GLU A 513 -20.09 -3.18 -8.38
CA GLU A 513 -21.55 -3.30 -8.49
C GLU A 513 -21.97 -4.76 -8.41
N LYS A 514 -23.08 -5.00 -7.73
CA LYS A 514 -23.66 -6.34 -7.59
C LYS A 514 -24.60 -6.60 -8.75
N ASN A 515 -24.37 -7.69 -9.46
CA ASN A 515 -25.17 -8.16 -10.57
C ASN A 515 -26.43 -8.88 -10.06
N VAL A 516 -27.40 -9.08 -10.95
CA VAL A 516 -28.67 -9.79 -10.65
C VAL A 516 -28.43 -11.25 -10.25
N ASP A 517 -27.39 -11.88 -10.80
CA ASP A 517 -26.96 -13.24 -10.44
C ASP A 517 -26.19 -13.32 -9.11
N GLY A 518 -26.06 -12.19 -8.40
CA GLY A 518 -25.31 -12.08 -7.16
C GLY A 518 -23.80 -11.94 -7.31
N GLY A 519 -23.29 -11.99 -8.55
CA GLY A 519 -21.90 -11.72 -8.89
C GLY A 519 -21.51 -10.26 -8.68
N THR A 520 -20.21 -9.97 -8.67
CA THR A 520 -19.67 -8.62 -8.62
C THR A 520 -18.97 -8.27 -9.92
N THR A 521 -19.25 -7.08 -10.43
CA THR A 521 -18.49 -6.44 -11.50
C THR A 521 -17.60 -5.34 -10.92
N LEU A 522 -16.33 -5.30 -11.34
CA LEU A 522 -15.37 -4.24 -11.02
C LEU A 522 -15.02 -3.48 -12.30
N TYR A 523 -15.13 -2.15 -12.29
CA TYR A 523 -14.80 -1.30 -13.44
C TYR A 523 -14.17 0.03 -13.01
N SER A 524 -13.43 0.67 -13.91
CA SER A 524 -12.78 1.94 -13.61
C SER A 524 -13.70 3.12 -13.88
N LEU A 525 -13.72 4.10 -12.99
CA LEU A 525 -14.42 5.36 -13.24
C LEU A 525 -13.82 6.13 -14.44
N ALA A 526 -12.57 5.86 -14.81
CA ALA A 526 -11.92 6.42 -15.99
C ALA A 526 -12.61 6.04 -17.31
N GLU A 527 -13.34 4.93 -17.35
CA GLU A 527 -14.08 4.45 -18.53
C GLU A 527 -15.17 5.43 -18.96
N PHE A 528 -15.72 6.21 -18.01
CA PHE A 528 -16.69 7.27 -18.26
C PHE A 528 -16.07 8.58 -18.78
N GLN A 529 -14.73 8.63 -18.88
CA GLN A 529 -13.95 9.80 -19.34
C GLN A 529 -14.36 11.14 -18.68
N PRO A 530 -14.44 11.22 -17.34
CA PRO A 530 -14.91 12.42 -16.67
C PRO A 530 -13.96 13.60 -16.89
N LYS A 531 -14.51 14.81 -16.92
CA LYS A 531 -13.73 16.04 -17.11
C LYS A 531 -12.84 16.33 -15.90
N ARG A 532 -11.77 17.10 -16.13
CA ARG A 532 -10.79 17.41 -15.07
C ARG A 532 -11.38 18.26 -13.95
N ASP A 533 -12.38 19.08 -14.21
CA ASP A 533 -13.07 19.95 -13.24
C ASP A 533 -14.42 19.36 -12.78
N GLU A 534 -14.67 18.08 -13.07
CA GLU A 534 -15.91 17.43 -12.72
C GLU A 534 -16.00 17.12 -11.22
N ALA A 535 -17.12 17.45 -10.59
CA ALA A 535 -17.42 17.10 -9.21
C ALA A 535 -17.79 15.61 -9.10
N LEU A 536 -16.77 14.76 -9.05
CA LEU A 536 -16.90 13.30 -9.10
C LEU A 536 -17.81 12.75 -7.99
N GLY A 537 -17.61 13.18 -6.74
CA GLY A 537 -18.43 12.72 -5.62
C GLY A 537 -19.91 13.05 -5.79
N LYS A 538 -20.24 14.26 -6.26
CA LYS A 538 -21.63 14.65 -6.52
C LYS A 538 -22.26 13.81 -7.62
N ARG A 539 -21.54 13.54 -8.71
CA ARG A 539 -22.06 12.74 -9.83
C ARG A 539 -22.19 11.26 -9.50
N TYR A 540 -21.27 10.73 -8.70
CA TYR A 540 -21.37 9.39 -8.12
C TYR A 540 -22.65 9.25 -7.31
N LEU A 541 -22.91 10.19 -6.36
CA LEU A 541 -24.14 10.18 -5.55
C LEU A 541 -25.43 10.36 -6.37
N GLN A 542 -25.35 10.92 -7.57
CA GLN A 542 -26.47 11.02 -8.51
C GLN A 542 -26.65 9.74 -9.35
N GLY A 543 -25.87 8.69 -9.11
CA GLY A 543 -25.91 7.42 -9.85
C GLY A 543 -25.33 7.48 -11.26
N ARG A 544 -24.63 8.56 -11.64
CA ARG A 544 -24.14 8.73 -13.03
C ARG A 544 -23.07 7.72 -13.46
N TYR A 545 -22.42 7.09 -12.49
CA TYR A 545 -21.40 6.08 -12.74
C TYR A 545 -21.85 4.69 -12.30
N GLY A 546 -23.13 4.49 -11.97
CA GLY A 546 -23.59 3.26 -11.31
C GLY A 546 -23.06 3.12 -9.89
N ALA A 547 -22.99 1.88 -9.41
CA ALA A 547 -22.39 1.50 -8.13
C ALA A 547 -22.97 2.19 -6.87
N VAL A 548 -24.16 2.78 -6.96
CA VAL A 548 -24.91 3.32 -5.80
C VAL A 548 -26.06 2.38 -5.42
N PRO A 549 -26.46 2.31 -4.14
CA PRO A 549 -27.62 1.53 -3.73
C PRO A 549 -28.90 2.04 -4.42
N VAL A 550 -29.70 1.13 -4.94
CA VAL A 550 -31.09 1.42 -5.35
C VAL A 550 -31.97 1.16 -4.14
N LEU A 551 -32.53 2.22 -3.58
CA LEU A 551 -33.43 2.16 -2.42
C LEU A 551 -34.78 2.74 -2.85
N ASP A 552 -35.86 1.97 -2.72
CA ASP A 552 -37.22 2.48 -2.93
C ASP A 552 -37.81 2.92 -1.57
N PRO A 553 -38.01 4.23 -1.33
CA PRO A 553 -38.60 4.71 -0.09
C PRO A 553 -39.99 4.12 0.20
N ALA A 554 -40.76 3.75 -0.84
CA ALA A 554 -42.10 3.19 -0.67
C ALA A 554 -42.07 1.80 -0.03
N GLU A 555 -41.06 0.98 -0.34
CA GLU A 555 -40.88 -0.34 0.28
C GLU A 555 -40.64 -0.21 1.79
N PHE A 556 -39.80 0.74 2.21
CA PHE A 556 -39.56 1.00 3.63
C PHE A 556 -40.80 1.55 4.35
N GLN A 557 -41.61 2.37 3.68
CA GLN A 557 -42.86 2.88 4.24
C GLN A 557 -43.93 1.79 4.39
N LEU A 558 -44.11 0.94 3.37
CA LEU A 558 -45.05 -0.19 3.40
C LEU A 558 -44.75 -1.15 4.56
N LEU A 559 -43.48 -1.39 4.87
CA LEU A 559 -43.07 -2.21 6.01
C LEU A 559 -43.33 -1.53 7.35
N ALA A 560 -43.17 -0.21 7.44
CA ALA A 560 -43.45 0.54 8.66
C ALA A 560 -44.96 0.58 8.98
N ASP A 561 -45.80 0.64 7.95
CA ASP A 561 -47.26 0.67 8.10
C ASP A 561 -47.86 -0.72 8.41
N ALA A 562 -47.19 -1.81 8.01
CA ALA A 562 -47.63 -3.18 8.25
C ALA A 562 -47.55 -3.65 9.72
N ASP A 563 -46.72 -2.99 10.55
CA ASP A 563 -46.61 -3.25 12.00
C ASP A 563 -47.62 -2.41 12.83
N GLY A 564 -48.39 -1.54 12.17
CA GLY A 564 -49.38 -0.64 12.80
C GLY A 564 -50.85 -1.10 12.70
N SER A 565 -51.11 -2.29 12.13
CA SER A 565 -52.47 -2.82 11.87
C SER A 565 -52.78 -4.12 12.60
#